data_AF-A0A1I8C3V5-F1
#
_entry.id   AF-A0A1I8C3V5-F1
#
_cell.length_a   1.000
_cell.length_b   1.000
_cell.length_c   1.000
_cell.angle_alpha   90.00
_cell.angle_beta   90.00
_cell.angle_gamma   90.00
#
_symmetry.space_group_name_H-M   'P 1'
#
loop_
_entity.id
_entity.type
_entity.pdbx_description
1 polymer ?
#
loop_
_entity_poly.entity_id
_entity_poly.type
_entity_poly.pdbx_seq_one_letter_code
_entity_poly.pdbx_strand_id
1 'polypeptide(L)'
;MATLGIPACGYGLRYDYGIFKQLIQDGWQVEEPDDWLRFGNPWEKSRQEKSVIVNFNGKVIKDENGKSVWTDTILIQAVPYDTPIPSYLNNVVNTLRLWSAKAENNFHMKFSSDDDYMQAVMDRSNSENITQALYPIDNMFEGKEIRLKQQYFLSSATLQDIIRRFKNDNYGNNKRSNFATFPEKIAIHLNDTHPSIGIPEFIRLLTDVEGLEMEEAWNICMKTFSYTNHALLPECLERWPVTLLAKLLPRHLEIICEINHRFMDEVSVRYPGNLEIMRRMSIIEEADHGGDKRDEWVVKLTELVKLKAFVDEPGFLDSIMRIKQENKLKVVEYIQKKYNIAVNPASMFDVHVKRIHEYKRQLLSIFHVITLYNRIKANPNKKYTPRTVIFGGKCSPGNMTAKLIIKLITSVASIVNNDVIIGSKLKVIFLENYKVSIGELIIPAADLSEQISTAGTEASGTANFKFMLNGALTIGTLDGANIELAEETGEENIFIFGKTVDEINAIKSTGYRSEDFINKSPNLKYILDQIEGGFFTLDEGVHVLKNLASNIKYNDRFMVCADYDDYIRCQDIVSATFDNKRKWAKMALLNIASAGKFSTDRSIAEYAQKIWGIEGSIKLSAISENKY
;
A
#
# COMPACT_ATOMS: atom_id res chain seq x y z
N MET A 1 6.15 16.37 -7.28
CA MET A 1 7.50 16.87 -6.89
C MET A 1 8.34 17.32 -8.08
N ALA A 2 8.96 16.42 -8.88
CA ALA A 2 9.82 16.84 -10.00
C ALA A 2 9.10 17.74 -11.03
N THR A 3 7.88 17.39 -11.41
CA THR A 3 6.97 18.22 -12.24
C THR A 3 6.67 19.61 -11.66
N LEU A 4 6.91 19.83 -10.36
CA LEU A 4 6.72 21.10 -9.66
C LEU A 4 8.02 21.87 -9.41
N GLY A 5 9.17 21.34 -9.88
CA GLY A 5 10.49 21.89 -9.60
C GLY A 5 10.94 21.82 -8.14
N ILE A 6 10.22 21.08 -7.28
CA ILE A 6 10.53 20.97 -5.86
C ILE A 6 11.79 20.11 -5.67
N PRO A 7 12.87 20.65 -5.07
CA PRO A 7 14.15 19.96 -4.93
C PRO A 7 14.06 18.86 -3.85
N ALA A 8 13.76 17.64 -4.27
CA ALA A 8 13.51 16.51 -3.38
C ALA A 8 14.32 15.28 -3.77
N CYS A 9 14.64 14.45 -2.77
CA CYS A 9 15.21 13.13 -2.96
C CYS A 9 14.31 12.10 -2.27
N GLY A 10 13.83 11.12 -3.02
CA GLY A 10 13.25 9.92 -2.40
C GLY A 10 14.37 9.09 -1.79
N TYR A 11 14.11 8.46 -0.64
CA TYR A 11 15.03 7.51 0.00
C TYR A 11 14.29 6.19 0.26
N GLY A 12 14.98 5.07 0.06
CA GLY A 12 14.41 3.73 0.22
C GLY A 12 15.49 2.64 0.26
N LEU A 13 15.08 1.38 0.26
CA LEU A 13 15.98 0.23 0.16
C LEU A 13 15.95 -0.38 -1.24
N ARG A 14 17.12 -0.84 -1.71
CA ARG A 14 17.30 -1.52 -2.99
C ARG A 14 17.17 -3.02 -2.80
N TYR A 15 15.92 -3.49 -2.67
CA TYR A 15 15.62 -4.90 -2.49
C TYR A 15 16.03 -5.74 -3.70
N ASP A 16 16.85 -6.77 -3.51
CA ASP A 16 17.35 -7.59 -4.62
C ASP A 16 16.24 -8.47 -5.27
N TYR A 17 15.26 -8.94 -4.48
CA TYR A 17 14.16 -9.82 -4.94
C TYR A 17 12.76 -9.21 -4.85
N GLY A 18 12.66 -7.89 -4.63
CA GLY A 18 11.38 -7.20 -4.47
C GLY A 18 10.56 -7.75 -3.30
N ILE A 19 9.25 -8.00 -3.54
CA ILE A 19 8.36 -8.67 -2.57
C ILE A 19 8.37 -10.19 -2.80
N PHE A 20 7.91 -10.62 -3.98
CA PHE A 20 8.03 -11.95 -4.59
C PHE A 20 7.31 -11.92 -5.94
N LYS A 21 7.74 -12.75 -6.89
CA LYS A 21 7.00 -13.08 -8.11
C LYS A 21 5.90 -14.08 -7.74
N GLN A 22 4.65 -13.71 -7.99
CA GLN A 22 3.51 -14.61 -7.76
C GLN A 22 3.35 -15.53 -8.97
N LEU A 23 3.19 -16.84 -8.73
CA LEU A 23 2.65 -17.80 -9.69
C LEU A 23 1.31 -18.36 -9.20
N ILE A 24 0.50 -18.87 -10.11
CA ILE A 24 -0.67 -19.71 -9.79
C ILE A 24 -0.40 -21.14 -10.26
N GLN A 25 -0.24 -22.06 -9.31
CA GLN A 25 -0.06 -23.50 -9.56
C GLN A 25 -1.18 -24.26 -8.85
N ASP A 26 -1.90 -25.11 -9.58
CA ASP A 26 -3.07 -25.85 -9.08
C ASP A 26 -4.09 -24.98 -8.31
N GLY A 27 -4.27 -23.74 -8.78
CA GLY A 27 -5.14 -22.72 -8.17
C GLY A 27 -4.60 -22.01 -6.93
N TRP A 28 -3.45 -22.43 -6.40
CA TRP A 28 -2.81 -21.82 -5.23
C TRP A 28 -1.82 -20.73 -5.62
N GLN A 29 -1.67 -19.72 -4.75
CA GLN A 29 -0.54 -18.79 -4.82
C GLN A 29 0.75 -19.52 -4.42
N VAL A 30 1.72 -19.52 -5.34
CA VAL A 30 3.12 -19.90 -5.10
C VAL A 30 4.00 -18.66 -5.20
N GLU A 31 5.00 -18.57 -4.34
CA GLU A 31 5.94 -17.46 -4.27
C GLU A 31 7.33 -17.84 -4.79
N GLU A 32 7.81 -17.13 -5.82
CA GLU A 32 9.18 -17.18 -6.31
C GLU A 32 9.90 -15.83 -6.02
N PRO A 33 11.24 -15.78 -5.97
CA PRO A 33 11.97 -14.50 -5.93
C PRO A 33 11.66 -13.64 -7.17
N ASP A 34 11.39 -12.34 -7.00
CA ASP A 34 11.21 -11.39 -8.12
C ASP A 34 12.59 -10.85 -8.53
N ASP A 35 13.40 -11.69 -9.19
CA ASP A 35 14.76 -11.40 -9.65
C ASP A 35 14.78 -10.37 -10.80
N TRP A 36 14.45 -9.12 -10.45
CA TRP A 36 14.34 -7.97 -11.35
C TRP A 36 15.70 -7.38 -11.76
N LEU A 37 16.77 -7.79 -11.08
CA LEU A 37 18.15 -7.31 -11.28
C LEU A 37 19.03 -8.26 -12.09
N ARG A 38 18.55 -9.46 -12.42
CA ARG A 38 19.27 -10.51 -13.15
C ARG A 38 20.11 -10.05 -14.35
N PHE A 39 19.58 -9.09 -15.10
CA PHE A 39 20.17 -8.55 -16.32
C PHE A 39 20.73 -7.13 -16.15
N GLY A 40 20.84 -6.66 -14.90
CA GLY A 40 21.13 -5.28 -14.54
C GLY A 40 19.91 -4.36 -14.66
N ASN A 41 19.94 -3.26 -13.92
CA ASN A 41 19.01 -2.15 -14.06
C ASN A 41 19.74 -0.99 -14.76
N PRO A 42 19.37 -0.60 -15.99
CA PRO A 42 20.07 0.46 -16.73
C PRO A 42 19.79 1.87 -16.21
N TRP A 43 18.80 2.04 -15.33
CA TRP A 43 18.37 3.34 -14.82
C TRP A 43 19.04 3.73 -13.48
N GLU A 44 19.60 2.77 -12.75
CA GLU A 44 20.31 3.06 -11.49
C GLU A 44 21.79 3.36 -11.74
N LYS A 45 22.33 4.33 -10.99
CA LYS A 45 23.77 4.55 -10.87
C LYS A 45 24.22 4.31 -9.44
N SER A 46 24.95 3.21 -9.23
CA SER A 46 25.67 2.98 -7.97
C SER A 46 26.63 4.14 -7.67
N ARG A 47 26.66 4.54 -6.40
CA ARG A 47 27.43 5.65 -5.82
C ARG A 47 28.31 5.17 -4.67
N GLN A 48 29.18 4.19 -4.94
CA GLN A 48 30.08 3.63 -3.93
C GLN A 48 30.92 4.70 -3.21
N GLU A 49 31.22 5.83 -3.88
CA GLU A 49 31.92 6.99 -3.33
C GLU A 49 31.14 7.77 -2.25
N LYS A 50 29.88 7.39 -1.99
CA LYS A 50 28.98 7.99 -0.98
C LYS A 50 28.46 6.95 0.01
N SER A 51 29.12 5.79 0.10
CA SER A 51 28.75 4.75 1.05
C SER A 51 28.96 5.21 2.49
N VAL A 52 28.08 4.80 3.39
CA VAL A 52 28.13 5.11 4.83
C VAL A 52 28.09 3.84 5.67
N ILE A 53 28.46 3.90 6.95
CA ILE A 53 28.44 2.75 7.86
C ILE A 53 27.24 2.85 8.79
N VAL A 54 26.54 1.74 9.00
CA VAL A 54 25.41 1.60 9.92
C VAL A 54 25.77 0.58 11.00
N ASN A 55 25.60 0.99 12.26
CA ASN A 55 26.00 0.23 13.44
C ASN A 55 24.82 -0.55 14.03
N PHE A 56 25.05 -1.79 14.49
CA PHE A 56 24.02 -2.64 15.10
C PHE A 56 24.52 -3.35 16.37
N ASN A 57 23.59 -3.74 17.24
CA ASN A 57 23.84 -4.41 18.52
C ASN A 57 24.76 -3.58 19.44
N GLY A 58 25.84 -4.17 19.97
CA GLY A 58 26.77 -3.51 20.87
C GLY A 58 26.18 -3.19 22.25
N LYS A 59 26.77 -2.23 22.94
CA LYS A 59 26.36 -1.79 24.28
C LYS A 59 26.60 -0.29 24.47
N VAL A 60 25.89 0.33 25.40
CA VAL A 60 26.22 1.70 25.84
C VAL A 60 27.12 1.63 27.07
N ILE A 61 28.19 2.43 27.06
CA ILE A 61 29.02 2.74 28.22
C ILE A 61 28.91 4.23 28.54
N LYS A 62 29.28 4.62 29.76
CA LYS A 62 29.44 6.03 30.14
C LYS A 62 30.92 6.41 30.08
N ASP A 63 31.22 7.56 29.48
CA ASP A 63 32.56 8.15 29.52
C ASP A 63 32.85 8.85 30.86
N GLU A 64 34.04 9.41 31.00
CA GLU A 64 34.50 10.14 32.19
C GLU A 64 33.65 11.39 32.52
N ASN A 65 32.87 11.89 31.55
CA ASN A 65 31.96 13.04 31.68
C ASN A 65 30.48 12.62 31.85
N GLY A 66 30.18 11.31 31.87
CA GLY A 66 28.81 10.78 31.93
C GLY A 66 28.06 10.73 30.59
N LYS A 67 28.72 11.05 29.47
CA LYS A 67 28.14 10.93 28.12
C LYS A 67 27.94 9.46 27.76
N SER A 68 26.81 9.13 27.14
CA SER A 68 26.59 7.80 26.57
C SER A 68 27.44 7.60 25.32
N VAL A 69 28.23 6.53 25.28
CA VAL A 69 29.03 6.11 24.12
C VAL A 69 28.59 4.71 23.72
N TRP A 70 28.24 4.53 22.45
CA TRP A 70 27.80 3.24 21.90
C TRP A 70 29.01 2.49 21.31
N THR A 71 29.35 1.32 21.86
CA THR A 71 30.53 0.53 21.47
C THR A 71 30.15 -0.91 21.12
N ASP A 72 31.14 -1.69 20.64
CA ASP A 72 31.03 -3.12 20.37
C ASP A 72 29.98 -3.48 19.28
N THR A 73 29.73 -2.55 18.36
CA THR A 73 28.69 -2.68 17.32
C THR A 73 29.16 -3.43 16.09
N ILE A 74 28.26 -4.23 15.50
CA ILE A 74 28.44 -4.79 14.15
C ILE A 74 28.31 -3.67 13.12
N LEU A 75 29.24 -3.59 12.18
CA LEU A 75 29.29 -2.57 11.13
C LEU A 75 28.77 -3.13 9.80
N ILE A 76 27.81 -2.44 9.19
CA ILE A 76 27.27 -2.80 7.87
C ILE A 76 27.36 -1.60 6.93
N GLN A 77 27.89 -1.80 5.72
CA GLN A 77 28.05 -0.74 4.73
C GLN A 77 26.75 -0.52 3.95
N ALA A 78 26.29 0.72 3.90
CA ALA A 78 25.17 1.17 3.07
C ALA A 78 25.69 1.80 1.78
N VAL A 79 25.47 1.11 0.65
CA VAL A 79 25.87 1.55 -0.68
C VAL A 79 24.67 2.19 -1.39
N PRO A 80 24.72 3.49 -1.76
CA PRO A 80 23.61 4.15 -2.42
C PRO A 80 23.58 3.90 -3.93
N TYR A 81 22.37 3.76 -4.47
CA TYR A 81 22.08 3.68 -5.90
C TYR A 81 21.10 4.81 -6.26
N ASP A 82 21.49 5.68 -7.18
CA ASP A 82 20.69 6.83 -7.64
C ASP A 82 19.90 6.45 -8.90
N THR A 83 18.58 6.53 -8.85
CA THR A 83 17.69 6.45 -10.03
C THR A 83 17.14 7.85 -10.35
N PRO A 84 17.19 8.32 -11.61
CA PRO A 84 16.65 9.63 -11.99
C PRO A 84 15.12 9.61 -12.02
N ILE A 85 14.51 10.64 -11.46
CA ILE A 85 13.06 10.87 -11.45
C ILE A 85 12.78 12.13 -12.30
N PRO A 86 12.53 11.97 -13.61
CA PRO A 86 12.31 13.09 -14.51
C PRO A 86 10.97 13.81 -14.22
N SER A 87 10.97 15.10 -14.48
CA SER A 87 9.76 15.93 -14.55
C SER A 87 8.94 15.67 -15.82
N TYR A 88 7.67 16.08 -15.79
CA TYR A 88 6.92 16.32 -17.03
C TYR A 88 7.30 17.70 -17.60
N LEU A 89 8.00 17.70 -18.74
CA LEU A 89 8.26 18.85 -19.62
C LEU A 89 8.89 20.13 -19.00
N ASN A 90 9.57 20.06 -17.84
CA ASN A 90 10.18 21.24 -17.19
C ASN A 90 11.71 21.17 -17.02
N ASN A 91 12.37 20.14 -17.55
CA ASN A 91 13.82 19.86 -17.48
C ASN A 91 14.41 19.59 -16.07
N VAL A 92 13.62 19.58 -15.00
CA VAL A 92 14.07 19.12 -13.67
C VAL A 92 14.13 17.60 -13.64
N VAL A 93 15.15 17.05 -12.98
CA VAL A 93 15.29 15.63 -12.67
C VAL A 93 15.67 15.50 -11.20
N ASN A 94 14.78 14.93 -10.39
CA ASN A 94 15.03 14.60 -8.99
C ASN A 94 15.71 13.22 -8.87
N THR A 95 16.10 12.84 -7.65
CA THR A 95 16.73 11.54 -7.39
C THR A 95 15.83 10.66 -6.53
N LEU A 96 15.77 9.36 -6.83
CA LEU A 96 15.38 8.31 -5.91
C LEU A 96 16.65 7.56 -5.51
N ARG A 97 17.06 7.66 -4.24
CA ARG A 97 18.23 6.97 -3.70
C ARG A 97 17.79 5.71 -2.96
N LEU A 98 18.27 4.56 -3.43
CA LEU A 98 18.00 3.27 -2.81
C LEU A 98 19.29 2.70 -2.20
N TRP A 99 19.25 2.33 -0.91
CA TRP A 99 20.39 1.77 -0.19
C TRP A 99 20.44 0.24 -0.36
N SER A 100 21.61 -0.30 -0.71
CA SER A 100 21.92 -1.73 -0.66
C SER A 100 22.83 -2.01 0.53
N ALA A 101 22.55 -3.08 1.28
CA ALA A 101 23.40 -3.56 2.35
C ALA A 101 24.55 -4.41 1.79
N LYS A 102 25.76 -4.10 2.26
CA LYS A 102 26.98 -4.86 2.00
C LYS A 102 27.72 -5.08 3.30
N ALA A 103 28.27 -6.28 3.48
CA ALA A 103 29.22 -6.51 4.55
C ALA A 103 30.44 -5.61 4.37
N GLU A 104 31.02 -5.14 5.48
CA GLU A 104 32.27 -4.38 5.45
C GLU A 104 33.40 -5.22 4.83
N ASN A 105 34.32 -4.59 4.09
CA ASN A 105 35.40 -5.28 3.37
C ASN A 105 36.52 -5.84 4.28
N ASN A 106 36.27 -6.03 5.57
CA ASN A 106 37.15 -6.70 6.53
C ASN A 106 37.16 -8.24 6.37
N PHE A 107 37.04 -8.73 5.13
CA PHE A 107 37.14 -10.15 4.79
C PHE A 107 38.61 -10.60 4.82
N HIS A 108 39.11 -10.88 6.02
CA HIS A 108 40.47 -11.34 6.23
C HIS A 108 40.71 -12.70 5.58
N MET A 109 41.44 -12.75 4.47
CA MET A 109 41.85 -14.00 3.78
C MET A 109 42.84 -14.90 4.58
N LYS A 110 42.91 -14.73 5.90
CA LYS A 110 43.66 -15.55 6.85
C LYS A 110 42.69 -16.15 7.86
N PHE A 111 42.02 -17.21 7.44
CA PHE A 111 41.22 -18.07 8.30
C PHE A 111 42.15 -19.05 9.03
N SER A 112 41.87 -19.38 10.29
CA SER A 112 42.68 -20.34 11.07
C SER A 112 42.15 -21.77 10.92
N SER A 113 40.92 -21.92 10.43
CA SER A 113 40.17 -23.15 10.22
C SER A 113 39.14 -22.97 9.09
N ASP A 114 38.56 -24.07 8.61
CA ASP A 114 37.42 -24.03 7.67
C ASP A 114 36.15 -23.47 8.35
N ASP A 115 36.01 -23.64 9.66
CA ASP A 115 34.89 -23.10 10.44
C ASP A 115 34.93 -21.56 10.49
N ASP A 116 36.12 -20.94 10.65
CA ASP A 116 36.28 -19.48 10.57
C ASP A 116 35.85 -18.93 9.20
N TYR A 117 36.17 -19.65 8.12
CA TYR A 117 35.76 -19.29 6.76
C TYR A 117 34.25 -19.36 6.60
N MET A 118 33.62 -20.45 7.06
CA MET A 118 32.17 -20.61 7.02
C MET A 118 31.46 -19.54 7.84
N GLN A 119 31.95 -19.20 9.03
CA GLN A 119 31.42 -18.13 9.86
C GLN A 119 31.51 -16.77 9.17
N ALA A 120 32.66 -16.42 8.57
CA ALA A 120 32.82 -15.17 7.83
C ALA A 120 31.89 -15.06 6.60
N VAL A 121 31.58 -16.18 5.93
CA VAL A 121 30.57 -16.23 4.86
C VAL A 121 29.15 -16.05 5.41
N MET A 122 28.83 -16.65 6.56
CA MET A 122 27.53 -16.44 7.23
C MET A 122 27.34 -14.99 7.69
N ASP A 123 28.34 -14.38 8.31
CA ASP A 123 28.27 -12.98 8.78
C ASP A 123 28.15 -11.98 7.63
N ARG A 124 28.81 -12.27 6.50
CA ARG A 124 28.58 -11.56 5.25
C ARG A 124 27.13 -11.69 4.78
N SER A 125 26.61 -12.92 4.71
CA SER A 125 25.23 -13.18 4.29
C SER A 125 24.21 -12.46 5.20
N ASN A 126 24.37 -12.59 6.52
CA ASN A 126 23.55 -11.93 7.54
C ASN A 126 23.53 -10.39 7.41
N SER A 127 24.61 -9.79 6.93
CA SER A 127 24.70 -8.35 6.66
C SER A 127 23.96 -7.96 5.38
N GLU A 128 24.10 -8.73 4.29
CA GLU A 128 23.46 -8.46 3.01
C GLU A 128 21.95 -8.81 3.00
N ASN A 129 21.50 -9.73 3.86
CA ASN A 129 20.10 -10.11 4.08
C ASN A 129 19.16 -8.92 4.31
N ILE A 130 19.67 -7.81 4.89
CA ILE A 130 18.89 -6.59 5.16
C ILE A 130 18.22 -6.05 3.88
N THR A 131 18.85 -6.17 2.70
CA THR A 131 18.28 -5.67 1.44
C THR A 131 17.96 -6.77 0.42
N GLN A 132 17.71 -8.01 0.84
CA GLN A 132 17.28 -9.06 -0.08
C GLN A 132 15.79 -8.96 -0.44
N ALA A 133 14.90 -8.89 0.55
CA ALA A 133 13.45 -8.96 0.35
C ALA A 133 12.67 -7.89 1.12
N LEU A 134 11.59 -7.38 0.51
CA LEU A 134 10.66 -6.41 1.07
C LEU A 134 9.58 -7.12 1.90
N TYR A 135 9.43 -6.73 3.17
CA TYR A 135 8.52 -7.36 4.15
C TYR A 135 8.75 -8.88 4.29
N PRO A 136 9.94 -9.32 4.78
CA PRO A 136 10.16 -10.71 5.17
C PRO A 136 9.17 -11.16 6.26
N ILE A 137 8.93 -12.48 6.35
CA ILE A 137 7.90 -13.07 7.22
C ILE A 137 8.22 -12.78 8.70
N ASP A 138 7.41 -11.94 9.34
CA ASP A 138 7.59 -11.44 10.71
C ASP A 138 6.74 -12.16 11.77
N ASN A 139 6.19 -13.33 11.41
CA ASN A 139 5.52 -14.25 12.34
C ASN A 139 6.47 -14.81 13.43
N MET A 140 7.78 -14.79 13.18
CA MET A 140 8.83 -15.30 14.10
C MET A 140 9.75 -14.16 14.56
N PHE A 141 10.50 -14.38 15.64
CA PHE A 141 11.33 -13.34 16.27
C PHE A 141 12.41 -12.79 15.32
N GLU A 142 13.02 -13.67 14.54
CA GLU A 142 14.04 -13.39 13.53
C GLU A 142 13.49 -12.47 12.44
N GLY A 143 12.24 -12.70 12.04
CA GLY A 143 11.49 -11.89 11.07
C GLY A 143 11.23 -10.46 11.56
N LYS A 144 10.94 -10.31 12.86
CA LYS A 144 10.80 -8.99 13.50
C LYS A 144 12.15 -8.28 13.64
N GLU A 145 13.22 -8.99 14.00
CA GLU A 145 14.57 -8.44 14.06
C GLU A 145 15.04 -7.94 12.69
N ILE A 146 14.85 -8.71 11.61
CA ILE A 146 15.24 -8.28 10.27
C ILE A 146 14.39 -7.09 9.78
N ARG A 147 13.08 -7.04 10.09
CA ARG A 147 12.22 -5.87 9.77
C ARG A 147 12.67 -4.59 10.50
N LEU A 148 13.08 -4.67 11.77
CA LEU A 148 13.65 -3.53 12.49
C LEU A 148 15.04 -3.13 11.95
N LYS A 149 15.89 -4.10 11.57
CA LYS A 149 17.15 -3.85 10.84
C LYS A 149 16.90 -3.10 9.53
N GLN A 150 15.92 -3.57 8.75
CA GLN A 150 15.12 -2.85 7.73
C GLN A 150 15.14 -1.32 7.85
N GLN A 151 14.35 -0.93 8.85
CA GLN A 151 13.94 0.43 9.17
C GLN A 151 15.09 1.29 9.65
N TYR A 152 15.91 0.76 10.55
CA TYR A 152 17.05 1.49 11.07
C TYR A 152 18.15 1.66 10.03
N PHE A 153 18.41 0.65 9.19
CA PHE A 153 19.37 0.74 8.09
C PHE A 153 18.99 1.83 7.09
N LEU A 154 17.73 1.87 6.67
CA LEU A 154 17.18 2.95 5.84
C LEU A 154 17.37 4.31 6.53
N SER A 155 17.01 4.41 7.81
CA SER A 155 17.01 5.66 8.55
C SER A 155 18.41 6.23 8.77
N SER A 156 19.33 5.45 9.36
CA SER A 156 20.69 5.90 9.65
C SER A 156 21.47 6.26 8.38
N ALA A 157 21.42 5.43 7.34
CA ALA A 157 22.13 5.72 6.09
C ALA A 157 21.61 7.00 5.42
N THR A 158 20.28 7.18 5.42
CA THR A 158 19.63 8.39 4.89
C THR A 158 19.99 9.64 5.68
N LEU A 159 19.97 9.58 7.01
CA LEU A 159 20.25 10.74 7.87
C LEU A 159 21.73 11.16 7.79
N GLN A 160 22.65 10.19 7.75
CA GLN A 160 24.06 10.45 7.50
C GLN A 160 24.29 11.13 6.14
N ASP A 161 23.64 10.67 5.07
CA ASP A 161 23.72 11.30 3.74
C ASP A 161 23.10 12.71 3.71
N ILE A 162 22.00 12.94 4.42
CA ILE A 162 21.36 14.25 4.54
C ILE A 162 22.27 15.24 5.30
N ILE A 163 22.84 14.85 6.45
CA ILE A 163 23.78 15.68 7.21
C ILE A 163 25.04 15.98 6.38
N ARG A 164 25.59 14.97 5.70
CA ARG A 164 26.71 15.11 4.75
C ARG A 164 26.38 16.06 3.59
N ARG A 165 25.14 16.07 3.10
CA ARG A 165 24.67 17.03 2.08
C ARG A 165 24.56 18.44 2.62
N PHE A 166 23.98 18.62 3.81
CA PHE A 166 23.84 19.92 4.48
C PHE A 166 25.21 20.58 4.71
N LYS A 167 26.18 19.83 5.25
CA LYS A 167 27.55 20.29 5.50
C LYS A 167 28.34 20.65 4.23
N ASN A 168 28.11 19.96 3.11
CA ASN A 168 28.92 20.13 1.90
C ASN A 168 28.44 21.25 0.96
N ASP A 169 27.25 21.84 1.18
CA ASP A 169 26.61 22.73 0.20
C ASP A 169 27.12 24.20 0.29
N ASN A 170 28.36 24.40 -0.15
CA ASN A 170 29.14 25.65 -0.07
C ASN A 170 28.64 26.83 -0.95
N TYR A 171 27.34 26.92 -1.21
CA TYR A 171 26.74 28.08 -1.89
C TYR A 171 26.59 29.28 -0.94
N GLY A 172 27.66 30.08 -0.83
CA GLY A 172 27.65 31.44 -0.29
C GLY A 172 27.78 31.54 1.24
N ASN A 173 29.00 31.84 1.70
CA ASN A 173 29.42 31.98 3.11
C ASN A 173 29.39 30.67 3.94
N ASN A 174 30.37 30.54 4.84
CA ASN A 174 30.65 29.34 5.65
C ASN A 174 29.64 29.11 6.80
N LYS A 175 28.35 29.40 6.61
CA LYS A 175 27.33 29.36 7.67
C LYS A 175 26.66 28.00 7.86
N ARG A 176 26.70 27.09 6.88
CA ARG A 176 25.97 25.80 6.92
C ARG A 176 26.61 24.71 7.77
N SER A 177 27.65 25.02 8.54
CA SER A 177 28.06 24.19 9.68
C SER A 177 27.17 24.40 10.92
N ASN A 178 26.34 25.46 10.95
CA ASN A 178 25.45 25.74 12.07
C ASN A 178 24.13 24.97 11.94
N PHE A 179 23.98 23.92 12.76
CA PHE A 179 22.79 23.07 12.81
C PHE A 179 21.50 23.78 13.23
N ALA A 180 21.55 24.95 13.88
CA ALA A 180 20.36 25.77 14.13
C ALA A 180 19.65 26.19 12.82
N THR A 181 20.38 26.25 11.70
CA THR A 181 19.81 26.54 10.35
C THR A 181 19.36 25.29 9.58
N PHE A 182 19.50 24.10 10.15
CA PHE A 182 19.16 22.83 9.49
C PHE A 182 17.67 22.73 9.09
N PRO A 183 16.69 23.08 9.94
CA PRO A 183 15.27 22.99 9.58
C PRO A 183 14.86 23.98 8.48
N GLU A 184 15.60 25.08 8.32
CA GLU A 184 15.35 26.05 7.23
C GLU A 184 15.82 25.55 5.85
N LYS A 185 16.44 24.37 5.77
CA LYS A 185 17.12 23.85 4.59
C LYS A 185 16.78 22.39 4.30
N ILE A 186 16.34 21.64 5.32
CA ILE A 186 16.02 20.21 5.27
C ILE A 186 14.67 19.98 5.94
N ALA A 187 13.71 19.44 5.18
CA ALA A 187 12.51 18.81 5.72
C ALA A 187 12.59 17.29 5.45
N ILE A 188 12.20 16.47 6.44
CA ILE A 188 12.19 15.01 6.36
C ILE A 188 10.77 14.52 6.59
N HIS A 189 10.28 13.67 5.69
CA HIS A 189 8.91 13.19 5.70
C HIS A 189 8.84 11.68 5.93
N LEU A 190 8.15 11.27 6.99
CA LEU A 190 7.99 9.90 7.45
C LEU A 190 6.66 9.33 6.93
N ASN A 191 6.73 8.36 6.02
CA ASN A 191 5.57 7.64 5.50
C ASN A 191 5.33 6.36 6.33
N ASP A 192 4.21 6.30 7.04
CA ASP A 192 3.90 5.33 8.10
C ASP A 192 4.99 5.27 9.20
N THR A 193 4.87 4.32 10.13
CA THR A 193 5.80 4.16 11.26
C THR A 193 7.18 3.63 10.85
N HIS A 194 7.35 3.11 9.64
CA HIS A 194 8.58 2.39 9.25
C HIS A 194 9.88 3.22 9.44
N PRO A 195 9.97 4.50 9.04
CA PRO A 195 11.17 5.31 9.29
C PRO A 195 11.18 6.03 10.65
N SER A 196 10.26 5.73 11.59
CA SER A 196 10.14 6.42 12.88
C SER A 196 11.40 6.34 13.76
N ILE A 197 12.15 5.24 13.68
CA ILE A 197 13.46 5.06 14.34
C ILE A 197 14.51 6.09 13.85
N GLY A 198 14.25 6.79 12.75
CA GLY A 198 15.01 7.96 12.30
C GLY A 198 14.95 9.15 13.26
N ILE A 199 13.91 9.28 14.10
CA ILE A 199 13.83 10.34 15.12
C ILE A 199 14.94 10.18 16.18
N PRO A 200 15.01 9.06 16.94
CA PRO A 200 16.10 8.85 17.90
C PRO A 200 17.47 8.71 17.22
N GLU A 201 17.55 8.22 15.98
CA GLU A 201 18.82 8.17 15.25
C GLU A 201 19.34 9.57 14.85
N PHE A 202 18.46 10.48 14.43
CA PHE A 202 18.85 11.86 14.14
C PHE A 202 19.33 12.58 15.39
N ILE A 203 18.61 12.39 16.51
CA ILE A 203 19.02 12.93 17.82
C ILE A 203 20.38 12.34 18.21
N ARG A 204 20.58 11.02 18.11
CA ARG A 204 21.87 10.36 18.37
C ARG A 204 23.00 10.92 17.50
N LEU A 205 22.75 11.17 16.22
CA LEU A 205 23.74 11.79 15.33
C LEU A 205 24.09 13.21 15.83
N LEU A 206 23.10 14.04 16.16
CA LEU A 206 23.34 15.39 16.67
C LEU A 206 24.05 15.40 18.04
N THR A 207 23.65 14.58 19.00
CA THR A 207 24.25 14.58 20.35
C THR A 207 25.57 13.84 20.43
N ASP A 208 25.64 12.64 19.85
CA ASP A 208 26.77 11.74 20.09
C ASP A 208 27.92 12.02 19.12
N VAL A 209 27.60 12.37 17.86
CA VAL A 209 28.58 12.58 16.78
C VAL A 209 28.86 14.07 16.52
N GLU A 210 27.83 14.91 16.45
CA GLU A 210 27.99 16.35 16.18
C GLU A 210 28.23 17.20 17.44
N GLY A 211 27.95 16.65 18.63
CA GLY A 211 28.24 17.27 19.92
C GLY A 211 27.24 18.33 20.38
N LEU A 212 26.02 18.35 19.84
CA LEU A 212 24.95 19.24 20.30
C LEU A 212 24.37 18.78 21.65
N GLU A 213 23.81 19.74 22.39
CA GLU A 213 23.01 19.42 23.58
C GLU A 213 21.67 18.76 23.21
N MET A 214 21.18 17.89 24.09
CA MET A 214 19.94 17.11 23.86
C MET A 214 18.72 18.00 23.55
N GLU A 215 18.62 19.15 24.20
CA GLU A 215 17.53 20.11 23.96
C GLU A 215 17.65 20.84 22.61
N GLU A 216 18.87 21.15 22.16
CA GLU A 216 19.09 21.73 20.83
C GLU A 216 18.77 20.69 19.75
N ALA A 217 19.28 19.46 19.91
CA ALA A 217 19.01 18.34 19.01
C ALA A 217 17.50 18.02 18.89
N TRP A 218 16.77 18.05 20.02
CA TRP A 218 15.31 17.86 20.04
C TRP A 218 14.58 19.01 19.33
N ASN A 219 14.96 20.26 19.60
CA ASN A 219 14.37 21.44 18.94
C ASN A 219 14.62 21.46 17.42
N ILE A 220 15.75 20.97 16.94
CA ILE A 220 16.03 20.80 15.51
C ILE A 220 15.19 19.65 14.95
N CYS A 221 15.13 18.51 15.65
CA CYS A 221 14.36 17.33 15.25
C CYS A 221 12.87 17.65 15.05
N MET A 222 12.22 18.27 16.04
CA MET A 222 10.80 18.66 15.96
C MET A 222 10.46 19.59 14.78
N LYS A 223 11.41 20.41 14.34
CA LYS A 223 11.24 21.34 13.19
C LYS A 223 11.62 20.71 11.85
N THR A 224 12.34 19.59 11.86
CA THR A 224 12.86 18.90 10.67
C THR A 224 11.91 17.80 10.20
N PHE A 225 11.30 17.06 11.13
CA PHE A 225 10.51 15.88 10.82
C PHE A 225 9.01 16.18 10.71
N SER A 226 8.38 15.52 9.75
CA SER A 226 6.93 15.48 9.56
C SER A 226 6.50 14.04 9.32
N TYR A 227 5.28 13.67 9.71
CA TYR A 227 4.76 12.31 9.68
C TYR A 227 3.45 12.23 8.89
N THR A 228 3.20 11.11 8.23
CA THR A 228 1.92 10.79 7.61
C THR A 228 1.59 9.32 7.81
N ASN A 229 0.39 9.10 8.36
CA ASN A 229 -0.21 7.79 8.52
C ASN A 229 -1.02 7.43 7.26
N HIS A 230 -0.88 6.20 6.77
CA HIS A 230 -1.61 5.70 5.60
C HIS A 230 -2.59 4.55 5.93
N ALA A 231 -2.61 4.05 7.17
CA ALA A 231 -3.48 2.95 7.60
C ALA A 231 -3.97 3.11 9.05
N LEU A 232 -5.23 2.74 9.29
CA LEU A 232 -5.87 2.82 10.62
C LEU A 232 -5.93 1.49 11.36
N LEU A 233 -5.47 0.40 10.74
CA LEU A 233 -5.50 -0.93 11.31
C LEU A 233 -4.35 -1.12 12.32
N PRO A 234 -4.58 -1.72 13.50
CA PRO A 234 -3.54 -2.01 14.50
C PRO A 234 -2.28 -2.68 13.92
N GLU A 235 -2.44 -3.61 12.98
CA GLU A 235 -1.36 -4.30 12.29
C GLU A 235 -0.48 -3.41 11.38
N CYS A 236 -0.81 -2.13 11.22
CA CYS A 236 -0.02 -1.12 10.50
C CYS A 236 0.57 -0.03 11.41
N LEU A 237 0.26 -0.03 12.72
CA LEU A 237 0.84 0.85 13.73
C LEU A 237 1.91 0.04 14.50
N GLU A 238 3.18 0.18 14.09
CA GLU A 238 4.22 -0.76 14.53
C GLU A 238 4.61 -0.63 16.00
N ARG A 239 4.48 -1.74 16.74
CA ARG A 239 4.88 -1.89 18.13
C ARG A 239 6.12 -2.76 18.24
N TRP A 240 7.22 -2.20 18.75
CA TRP A 240 8.50 -2.90 18.90
C TRP A 240 8.74 -3.33 20.35
N PRO A 241 9.02 -4.62 20.64
CA PRO A 241 9.35 -5.05 22.00
C PRO A 241 10.59 -4.33 22.53
N VAL A 242 10.50 -3.79 23.75
CA VAL A 242 11.62 -3.09 24.42
C VAL A 242 12.88 -3.97 24.48
N THR A 243 12.73 -5.28 24.67
CA THR A 243 13.83 -6.26 24.66
C THR A 243 14.53 -6.40 23.29
N LEU A 244 13.81 -6.22 22.18
CA LEU A 244 14.38 -6.24 20.83
C LEU A 244 15.14 -4.94 20.53
N LEU A 245 14.58 -3.79 20.94
CA LEU A 245 15.28 -2.50 20.86
C LEU A 245 16.53 -2.48 21.75
N ALA A 246 16.45 -2.99 22.99
CA ALA A 246 17.59 -3.10 23.89
C ALA A 246 18.73 -3.97 23.33
N LYS A 247 18.38 -5.07 22.62
CA LYS A 247 19.36 -5.94 21.94
C LYS A 247 20.02 -5.25 20.74
N LEU A 248 19.21 -4.67 19.86
CA LEU A 248 19.66 -4.24 18.52
C LEU A 248 20.17 -2.80 18.48
N LEU A 249 19.57 -1.91 19.28
CA LEU A 249 19.71 -0.45 19.23
C LEU A 249 19.71 0.14 20.66
N PRO A 250 20.62 -0.29 21.56
CA PRO A 250 20.56 0.07 22.99
C PRO A 250 20.64 1.58 23.23
N ARG A 251 21.42 2.31 22.43
CA ARG A 251 21.52 3.78 22.53
C ARG A 251 20.23 4.49 22.13
N HIS A 252 19.50 3.98 21.14
CA HIS A 252 18.20 4.52 20.73
C HIS A 252 17.14 4.27 21.77
N LEU A 253 17.21 3.15 22.51
CA LEU A 253 16.32 2.92 23.64
C LEU A 253 16.53 3.94 24.76
N GLU A 254 17.77 4.30 25.11
CA GLU A 254 18.02 5.41 26.05
C GLU A 254 17.34 6.72 25.59
N ILE A 255 17.49 7.04 24.30
CA ILE A 255 16.94 8.27 23.71
C ILE A 255 15.39 8.22 23.68
N ILE A 256 14.78 7.08 23.37
CA ILE A 256 13.32 6.90 23.42
C ILE A 256 12.80 7.06 24.85
N CYS A 257 13.50 6.51 25.85
CA CYS A 257 13.15 6.69 27.27
C CYS A 257 13.24 8.17 27.70
N GLU A 258 14.29 8.89 27.30
CA GLU A 258 14.48 10.31 27.59
C GLU A 258 13.40 11.20 26.93
N ILE A 259 13.06 10.94 25.67
CA ILE A 259 11.95 11.64 24.98
C ILE A 259 10.63 11.35 25.70
N ASN A 260 10.38 10.09 26.09
CA ASN A 260 9.16 9.73 26.81
C ASN A 260 9.06 10.41 28.17
N HIS A 261 10.16 10.48 28.93
CA HIS A 261 10.18 11.15 30.23
C HIS A 261 9.82 12.63 30.09
N ARG A 262 10.49 13.37 29.19
CA ARG A 262 10.20 14.79 28.93
C ARG A 262 8.76 15.01 28.48
N PHE A 263 8.25 14.13 27.62
CA PHE A 263 6.86 14.21 27.14
C PHE A 263 5.84 13.94 28.26
N MET A 264 6.11 12.98 29.16
CA MET A 264 5.25 12.71 30.32
C MET A 264 5.27 13.86 31.33
N ASP A 265 6.39 14.54 31.52
CA ASP A 265 6.47 15.75 32.35
C ASP A 265 5.55 16.84 31.76
N GLU A 266 5.65 17.13 30.46
CA GLU A 266 4.75 18.07 29.77
C GLU A 266 3.27 17.67 29.86
N VAL A 267 2.93 16.39 29.68
CA VAL A 267 1.56 15.89 29.79
C VAL A 267 1.05 16.03 31.23
N SER A 268 1.89 15.80 32.25
CA SER A 268 1.53 15.96 33.66
C SER A 268 1.19 17.40 34.04
N VAL A 269 1.91 18.38 33.46
CA VAL A 269 1.65 19.82 33.68
C VAL A 269 0.38 20.27 32.96
N ARG A 270 0.11 19.74 31.76
CA ARG A 270 -1.11 20.06 30.98
C ARG A 270 -2.37 19.39 31.52
N TYR A 271 -2.25 18.20 32.13
CA TYR A 271 -3.37 17.41 32.67
C TYR A 271 -3.09 16.90 34.10
N PRO A 272 -2.97 17.78 35.11
CA PRO A 272 -2.56 17.39 36.46
C PRO A 272 -3.44 16.29 37.06
N GLY A 273 -2.80 15.18 37.46
CA GLY A 273 -3.45 14.02 38.06
C GLY A 273 -4.18 13.06 37.10
N ASN A 274 -4.24 13.35 35.80
CA ASN A 274 -4.90 12.46 34.83
C ASN A 274 -3.97 11.34 34.34
N LEU A 275 -3.85 10.29 35.16
CA LEU A 275 -3.03 9.11 34.88
C LEU A 275 -3.47 8.35 33.61
N GLU A 276 -4.75 8.40 33.22
CA GLU A 276 -5.24 7.74 32.01
C GLU A 276 -4.71 8.42 30.75
N ILE A 277 -4.72 9.76 30.70
CA ILE A 277 -4.12 10.53 29.61
C ILE A 277 -2.61 10.28 29.55
N MET A 278 -1.91 10.29 30.69
CA MET A 278 -0.48 9.96 30.73
C MET A 278 -0.20 8.57 30.15
N ARG A 279 -0.93 7.53 30.57
CA ARG A 279 -0.77 6.17 30.04
C ARG A 279 -1.02 6.09 28.53
N ARG A 280 -2.07 6.75 28.04
CA ARG A 280 -2.44 6.76 26.61
C ARG A 280 -1.52 7.59 25.72
N MET A 281 -0.75 8.54 26.29
CA MET A 281 0.19 9.38 25.55
C MET A 281 1.65 8.89 25.68
N SER A 282 1.94 7.90 26.51
CA SER A 282 3.29 7.35 26.68
C SER A 282 3.76 6.64 25.40
N ILE A 283 4.95 7.04 24.92
CA ILE A 283 5.69 6.42 23.81
C ILE A 283 6.12 4.98 24.21
N ILE A 284 6.39 4.77 25.49
CA ILE A 284 6.57 3.43 26.07
C ILE A 284 5.17 2.95 26.49
N GLU A 285 4.55 2.18 25.59
CA GLU A 285 3.10 1.97 25.60
C GLU A 285 2.64 0.82 26.53
N GLU A 286 1.66 1.10 27.39
CA GLU A 286 0.68 0.10 27.86
C GLU A 286 -0.62 0.22 27.04
N ALA A 287 -0.51 -0.08 25.74
CA ALA A 287 -1.54 -0.26 24.71
C ALA A 287 -2.78 0.68 24.66
N ASP A 288 -2.83 1.64 23.71
CA ASP A 288 -3.75 1.64 22.52
C ASP A 288 -4.00 3.01 21.77
N HIS A 289 -3.31 3.19 20.61
CA HIS A 289 -3.77 3.54 19.22
C HIS A 289 -4.29 4.96 18.73
N GLY A 290 -3.78 5.43 17.54
CA GLY A 290 -4.27 6.54 16.62
C GLY A 290 -3.12 7.35 15.92
N GLY A 291 -3.19 8.18 14.83
CA GLY A 291 -4.14 8.54 13.72
C GLY A 291 -4.10 10.07 13.31
N ASP A 292 -4.31 10.64 12.09
CA ASP A 292 -4.37 10.20 10.66
C ASP A 292 -4.50 11.41 9.60
N LYS A 293 -4.17 11.25 8.28
CA LYS A 293 -4.57 12.07 7.04
C LYS A 293 -4.10 13.55 6.78
N ARG A 294 -4.13 14.24 5.58
CA ARG A 294 -4.16 14.07 4.05
C ARG A 294 -4.37 15.48 3.36
N ASP A 295 -4.49 15.79 2.02
CA ASP A 295 -3.83 15.44 0.70
C ASP A 295 -4.50 16.17 -0.56
N GLU A 296 -3.94 16.07 -1.81
CA GLU A 296 -4.49 15.97 -3.23
C GLU A 296 -5.11 17.07 -4.21
N TRP A 297 -4.52 17.27 -5.42
CA TRP A 297 -5.02 17.69 -6.79
C TRP A 297 -4.45 18.88 -7.62
N VAL A 298 -4.29 18.76 -8.95
CA VAL A 298 -3.09 18.12 -9.58
C VAL A 298 -2.00 19.18 -9.81
N VAL A 299 -1.94 20.18 -8.94
CA VAL A 299 -1.70 21.58 -9.33
C VAL A 299 -2.70 22.17 -10.34
N LYS A 300 -3.57 21.38 -11.02
CA LYS A 300 -5.04 21.58 -11.24
C LYS A 300 -5.67 20.53 -12.20
N LEU A 301 -6.41 19.52 -11.70
CA LEU A 301 -7.41 18.79 -12.53
C LEU A 301 -8.75 19.55 -12.57
N THR A 302 -8.86 20.73 -11.94
CA THR A 302 -10.10 21.51 -11.78
C THR A 302 -10.85 21.69 -13.09
N GLU A 303 -10.09 21.75 -14.18
CA GLU A 303 -10.57 21.89 -15.54
C GLU A 303 -11.39 20.69 -16.05
N LEU A 304 -11.26 19.48 -15.47
CA LEU A 304 -12.09 18.32 -15.85
C LEU A 304 -13.58 18.55 -15.57
N VAL A 305 -13.95 19.45 -14.65
CA VAL A 305 -15.36 19.79 -14.41
C VAL A 305 -16.02 20.39 -15.66
N LYS A 306 -15.23 20.99 -16.56
CA LYS A 306 -15.71 21.51 -17.86
C LYS A 306 -16.26 20.40 -18.76
N LEU A 307 -15.82 19.15 -18.56
CA LEU A 307 -16.32 18.00 -19.31
C LEU A 307 -17.79 17.66 -18.98
N LYS A 308 -18.33 18.13 -17.83
CA LYS A 308 -19.77 17.98 -17.50
C LYS A 308 -20.68 18.66 -18.56
N ALA A 309 -20.19 19.67 -19.29
CA ALA A 309 -20.94 20.31 -20.37
C ALA A 309 -21.24 19.40 -21.58
N PHE A 310 -20.48 18.32 -21.77
CA PHE A 310 -20.65 17.39 -22.89
C PHE A 310 -21.49 16.15 -22.52
N VAL A 311 -22.16 16.15 -21.37
CA VAL A 311 -22.91 14.98 -20.85
C VAL A 311 -24.13 14.60 -21.72
N ASP A 312 -24.68 15.52 -22.50
CA ASP A 312 -25.77 15.23 -23.42
C ASP A 312 -25.33 15.02 -24.88
N GLU A 313 -24.08 15.33 -25.21
CA GLU A 313 -23.55 15.26 -26.59
C GLU A 313 -23.41 13.81 -27.09
N PRO A 314 -23.99 13.44 -28.25
CA PRO A 314 -23.91 12.08 -28.79
C PRO A 314 -22.47 11.62 -29.06
N GLY A 315 -21.79 12.26 -30.02
CA GLY A 315 -20.48 11.82 -30.52
C GLY A 315 -19.33 11.92 -29.51
N PHE A 316 -19.48 12.73 -28.46
CA PHE A 316 -18.51 12.83 -27.38
C PHE A 316 -18.56 11.58 -26.48
N LEU A 317 -19.75 11.21 -26.02
CA LEU A 317 -19.96 9.98 -25.25
C LEU A 317 -19.63 8.72 -26.06
N ASP A 318 -19.99 8.67 -27.34
CA ASP A 318 -19.66 7.56 -28.23
C ASP A 318 -18.13 7.42 -28.41
N SER A 319 -17.39 8.53 -28.40
CA SER A 319 -15.92 8.51 -28.46
C SER A 319 -15.26 8.01 -27.16
N ILE A 320 -15.82 8.34 -25.99
CA ILE A 320 -15.35 7.77 -24.71
C ILE A 320 -15.62 6.26 -24.66
N MET A 321 -16.81 5.81 -25.07
CA MET A 321 -17.14 4.39 -25.13
C MET A 321 -16.28 3.63 -26.16
N ARG A 322 -15.91 4.27 -27.28
CA ARG A 322 -14.94 3.70 -28.23
C ARG A 322 -13.56 3.50 -27.61
N ILE A 323 -13.01 4.50 -26.91
CA ILE A 323 -11.72 4.39 -26.20
C ILE A 323 -11.75 3.29 -25.13
N LYS A 324 -12.85 3.18 -24.36
CA LYS A 324 -13.08 2.08 -23.42
C LYS A 324 -13.01 0.73 -24.12
N GLN A 325 -13.68 0.59 -25.27
CA GLN A 325 -13.72 -0.65 -26.04
C GLN A 325 -12.34 -1.01 -26.65
N GLU A 326 -11.59 -0.04 -27.16
CA GLU A 326 -10.21 -0.20 -27.64
C GLU A 326 -9.27 -0.70 -26.53
N ASN A 327 -9.42 -0.20 -25.30
CA ASN A 327 -8.65 -0.69 -24.14
C ASN A 327 -9.06 -2.10 -23.72
N LYS A 328 -10.35 -2.43 -23.79
CA LYS A 328 -10.85 -3.79 -23.50
C LYS A 328 -10.32 -4.83 -24.48
N LEU A 329 -10.16 -4.49 -25.77
CA LEU A 329 -9.57 -5.39 -26.76
C LEU A 329 -8.13 -5.77 -26.43
N LYS A 330 -7.29 -4.82 -25.96
CA LYS A 330 -5.92 -5.08 -25.49
C LYS A 330 -5.88 -6.08 -24.33
N VAL A 331 -6.86 -5.98 -23.43
CA VAL A 331 -7.04 -6.92 -22.30
C VAL A 331 -7.52 -8.29 -22.76
N VAL A 332 -8.41 -8.38 -23.74
CA VAL A 332 -8.81 -9.68 -24.35
C VAL A 332 -7.61 -10.36 -25.01
N GLU A 333 -6.80 -9.63 -25.78
CA GLU A 333 -5.58 -10.17 -26.40
C GLU A 333 -4.62 -10.71 -25.33
N TYR A 334 -4.36 -9.93 -24.28
CA TYR A 334 -3.51 -10.36 -23.16
C TYR A 334 -4.04 -11.62 -22.45
N ILE A 335 -5.35 -11.69 -22.18
CA ILE A 335 -5.97 -12.84 -21.51
C ILE A 335 -5.93 -14.09 -22.40
N GLN A 336 -6.24 -13.95 -23.69
CA GLN A 336 -6.16 -15.04 -24.66
C GLN A 336 -4.72 -15.54 -24.79
N LYS A 337 -3.73 -14.63 -24.84
CA LYS A 337 -2.30 -14.96 -24.99
C LYS A 337 -1.69 -15.60 -23.74
N LYS A 338 -2.09 -15.17 -22.54
CA LYS A 338 -1.51 -15.69 -21.28
C LYS A 338 -2.27 -16.90 -20.72
N TYR A 339 -3.60 -16.93 -20.80
CA TYR A 339 -4.43 -17.93 -20.15
C TYR A 339 -5.22 -18.83 -21.12
N ASN A 340 -5.17 -18.57 -22.43
CA ASN A 340 -5.95 -19.26 -23.47
C ASN A 340 -7.49 -19.20 -23.28
N ILE A 341 -7.98 -18.20 -22.54
CA ILE A 341 -9.43 -18.03 -22.28
C ILE A 341 -10.02 -16.99 -23.24
N ALA A 342 -10.96 -17.42 -24.06
CA ALA A 342 -11.73 -16.52 -24.92
C ALA A 342 -12.68 -15.65 -24.09
N VAL A 343 -12.43 -14.34 -24.09
CA VAL A 343 -13.24 -13.32 -23.39
C VAL A 343 -14.08 -12.54 -24.40
N ASN A 344 -15.35 -12.33 -24.08
CA ASN A 344 -16.25 -11.49 -24.87
C ASN A 344 -15.94 -10.00 -24.61
N PRO A 345 -15.41 -9.22 -25.56
CA PRO A 345 -15.09 -7.80 -25.32
C PRO A 345 -16.33 -6.91 -25.12
N ALA A 346 -17.53 -7.39 -25.45
CA ALA A 346 -18.80 -6.69 -25.20
C ALA A 346 -19.43 -7.02 -23.84
N SER A 347 -18.82 -7.91 -23.03
CA SER A 347 -19.20 -8.10 -21.63
C SER A 347 -18.85 -6.87 -20.79
N MET A 348 -19.46 -6.72 -19.62
CA MET A 348 -19.00 -5.76 -18.61
C MET A 348 -17.72 -6.30 -17.97
N PHE A 349 -16.65 -5.52 -18.01
CA PHE A 349 -15.39 -5.81 -17.34
C PHE A 349 -15.48 -5.34 -15.89
N ASP A 350 -15.67 -6.31 -15.00
CA ASP A 350 -15.89 -6.15 -13.57
C ASP A 350 -14.58 -6.46 -12.85
N VAL A 351 -13.98 -5.48 -12.17
CA VAL A 351 -12.56 -5.53 -11.82
C VAL A 351 -12.30 -5.33 -10.33
N HIS A 352 -11.79 -6.38 -9.68
CA HIS A 352 -11.36 -6.38 -8.29
C HIS A 352 -9.83 -6.62 -8.20
N VAL A 353 -9.04 -5.57 -8.43
CA VAL A 353 -7.57 -5.63 -8.34
C VAL A 353 -7.00 -4.80 -7.18
N LYS A 354 -6.44 -5.47 -6.18
CA LYS A 354 -5.79 -4.92 -4.96
C LYS A 354 -5.13 -6.06 -4.17
N ARG A 355 -4.39 -5.76 -3.08
CA ARG A 355 -3.89 -6.81 -2.15
C ARG A 355 -5.04 -7.74 -1.74
N ILE A 356 -4.82 -9.05 -1.74
CA ILE A 356 -5.85 -10.01 -1.29
C ILE A 356 -5.85 -10.02 0.24
N HIS A 357 -6.98 -9.66 0.85
CA HIS A 357 -7.12 -9.53 2.30
C HIS A 357 -8.60 -9.60 2.69
N GLU A 358 -8.92 -10.22 3.83
CA GLU A 358 -10.30 -10.44 4.26
C GLU A 358 -11.14 -9.15 4.34
N TYR A 359 -10.64 -8.05 4.92
CA TYR A 359 -11.34 -6.75 4.96
C TYR A 359 -11.58 -6.10 3.59
N LYS A 360 -10.84 -6.51 2.55
CA LYS A 360 -11.03 -6.05 1.16
C LYS A 360 -12.09 -6.89 0.42
N ARG A 361 -12.57 -7.96 1.06
CA ARG A 361 -13.75 -8.75 0.69
C ARG A 361 -13.78 -9.23 -0.77
N GLN A 362 -12.63 -9.65 -1.34
CA GLN A 362 -12.65 -10.45 -2.59
C GLN A 362 -13.58 -11.68 -2.47
N LEU A 363 -13.72 -12.21 -1.25
CA LEU A 363 -14.66 -13.24 -0.84
C LEU A 363 -16.15 -12.88 -1.09
N LEU A 364 -16.55 -11.63 -0.84
CA LEU A 364 -17.90 -11.13 -1.15
C LEU A 364 -18.11 -11.04 -2.67
N SER A 365 -17.09 -10.59 -3.40
CA SER A 365 -17.14 -10.50 -4.86
C SER A 365 -17.23 -11.88 -5.54
N ILE A 366 -16.48 -12.89 -5.08
CA ILE A 366 -16.60 -14.27 -5.61
C ILE A 366 -17.92 -14.94 -5.19
N PHE A 367 -18.53 -14.57 -4.06
CA PHE A 367 -19.88 -15.04 -3.73
C PHE A 367 -20.91 -14.55 -4.77
N HIS A 368 -20.83 -13.29 -5.21
CA HIS A 368 -21.65 -12.79 -6.32
C HIS A 368 -21.41 -13.54 -7.65
N VAL A 369 -20.17 -13.91 -7.96
CA VAL A 369 -19.85 -14.77 -9.13
C VAL A 369 -20.57 -16.12 -9.03
N ILE A 370 -20.58 -16.75 -7.85
CA ILE A 370 -21.31 -18.01 -7.61
C ILE A 370 -22.82 -17.77 -7.70
N THR A 371 -23.34 -16.66 -7.18
CA THR A 371 -24.75 -16.26 -7.33
C THR A 371 -25.15 -16.15 -8.80
N LEU A 372 -24.32 -15.51 -9.64
CA LEU A 372 -24.55 -15.41 -11.09
C LEU A 372 -24.50 -16.79 -11.76
N TYR A 373 -23.50 -17.62 -11.44
CA TYR A 373 -23.39 -19.00 -11.95
C TYR A 373 -24.68 -19.79 -11.65
N ASN A 374 -25.08 -19.86 -10.38
CA ASN A 374 -26.28 -20.57 -9.93
C ASN A 374 -27.55 -20.01 -10.61
N ARG A 375 -27.70 -18.68 -10.68
CA ARG A 375 -28.82 -18.03 -11.36
C ARG A 375 -28.89 -18.37 -12.85
N ILE A 376 -27.77 -18.48 -13.55
CA ILE A 376 -27.72 -18.86 -14.98
C ILE A 376 -28.01 -20.35 -15.16
N LYS A 377 -27.43 -21.24 -14.32
CA LYS A 377 -27.69 -22.69 -14.39
C LYS A 377 -29.17 -23.02 -14.14
N ALA A 378 -29.82 -22.31 -13.22
CA ALA A 378 -31.25 -22.48 -12.92
C ALA A 378 -32.18 -21.98 -14.05
N ASN A 379 -31.78 -20.98 -14.84
CA ASN A 379 -32.60 -20.41 -15.93
C ASN A 379 -31.75 -20.12 -17.19
N PRO A 380 -31.21 -21.14 -17.90
CA PRO A 380 -30.21 -20.94 -18.96
C PRO A 380 -30.62 -20.01 -20.11
N ASN A 381 -31.93 -19.95 -20.40
CA ASN A 381 -32.52 -19.21 -21.51
C ASN A 381 -32.95 -17.77 -21.15
N LYS A 382 -32.84 -17.36 -19.87
CA LYS A 382 -33.09 -15.97 -19.48
C LYS A 382 -31.97 -15.07 -20.01
N LYS A 383 -32.29 -13.83 -20.38
CA LYS A 383 -31.28 -12.81 -20.71
C LYS A 383 -30.54 -12.39 -19.44
N TYR A 384 -29.20 -12.46 -19.48
CA TYR A 384 -28.30 -11.87 -18.49
C TYR A 384 -27.38 -10.88 -19.19
N THR A 385 -27.02 -9.80 -18.50
CA THR A 385 -25.94 -8.91 -18.91
C THR A 385 -24.61 -9.68 -18.89
N PRO A 386 -23.91 -9.87 -20.03
CA PRO A 386 -22.68 -10.66 -20.05
C PRO A 386 -21.60 -9.97 -19.21
N ARG A 387 -20.87 -10.72 -18.39
CA ARG A 387 -19.89 -10.18 -17.43
C ARG A 387 -18.58 -10.95 -17.46
N THR A 388 -17.46 -10.25 -17.40
CA THR A 388 -16.13 -10.83 -17.20
C THR A 388 -15.55 -10.26 -15.91
N VAL A 389 -15.47 -11.10 -14.89
CA VAL A 389 -15.01 -10.71 -13.55
C VAL A 389 -13.52 -11.00 -13.43
N ILE A 390 -12.74 -9.98 -13.08
CA ILE A 390 -11.29 -9.96 -13.16
C ILE A 390 -10.73 -9.65 -11.77
N PHE A 391 -10.24 -10.69 -11.09
CA PHE A 391 -9.51 -10.58 -9.84
C PHE A 391 -8.02 -10.40 -10.11
N GLY A 392 -7.29 -9.76 -9.20
CA GLY A 392 -5.83 -9.68 -9.28
C GLY A 392 -5.20 -9.11 -8.03
N GLY A 393 -4.23 -9.82 -7.47
CA GLY A 393 -3.62 -9.41 -6.22
C GLY A 393 -2.72 -10.47 -5.62
N LYS A 394 -1.81 -10.02 -4.76
CA LYS A 394 -0.93 -10.86 -3.93
C LYS A 394 -1.45 -10.88 -2.49
N CYS A 395 -1.29 -12.00 -1.78
CA CYS A 395 -1.38 -12.05 -0.32
C CYS A 395 -0.01 -12.24 0.32
N SER A 396 0.15 -11.99 1.62
CA SER A 396 1.38 -12.35 2.35
C SER A 396 1.59 -13.87 2.32
N PRO A 397 2.83 -14.38 2.20
CA PRO A 397 3.09 -15.83 2.17
C PRO A 397 2.52 -16.60 3.36
N GLY A 398 2.47 -15.96 4.54
CA GLY A 398 1.94 -16.52 5.78
C GLY A 398 0.43 -16.33 6.00
N ASN A 399 -0.30 -15.61 5.14
CA ASN A 399 -1.75 -15.42 5.30
C ASN A 399 -2.53 -16.56 4.61
N MET A 400 -2.80 -17.63 5.36
CA MET A 400 -3.50 -18.81 4.85
C MET A 400 -4.95 -18.52 4.43
N THR A 401 -5.68 -17.64 5.13
CA THR A 401 -7.06 -17.27 4.74
C THR A 401 -7.08 -16.57 3.38
N ALA A 402 -6.13 -15.68 3.12
CA ALA A 402 -5.99 -15.01 1.83
C ALA A 402 -5.54 -15.98 0.72
N LYS A 403 -4.68 -16.97 1.01
CA LYS A 403 -4.37 -18.06 0.07
C LYS A 403 -5.60 -18.91 -0.25
N LEU A 404 -6.43 -19.24 0.74
CA LEU A 404 -7.72 -19.93 0.56
C LEU A 404 -8.72 -19.11 -0.27
N ILE A 405 -8.73 -17.78 -0.15
CA ILE A 405 -9.54 -16.90 -1.01
C ILE A 405 -9.06 -16.95 -2.46
N ILE A 406 -7.74 -16.91 -2.73
CA ILE A 406 -7.20 -17.11 -4.09
C ILE A 406 -7.62 -18.49 -4.63
N LYS A 407 -7.47 -19.54 -3.82
CA LYS A 407 -7.88 -20.90 -4.20
C LYS A 407 -9.36 -20.99 -4.56
N LEU A 408 -10.26 -20.46 -3.72
CA LEU A 408 -11.70 -20.38 -4.04
C LEU A 408 -11.96 -19.66 -5.37
N ILE A 409 -11.32 -18.51 -5.63
CA ILE A 409 -11.51 -17.76 -6.88
C ILE A 409 -11.08 -18.57 -8.10
N THR A 410 -9.91 -19.22 -8.06
CA THR A 410 -9.40 -20.03 -9.18
C THR A 410 -10.21 -21.31 -9.41
N SER A 411 -10.63 -22.00 -8.34
CA SER A 411 -11.52 -23.17 -8.41
C SER A 411 -12.89 -22.83 -9.02
N VAL A 412 -13.53 -21.74 -8.56
CA VAL A 412 -14.76 -21.22 -9.17
C VAL A 412 -14.52 -20.84 -10.64
N ALA A 413 -13.39 -20.18 -10.95
CA ALA A 413 -13.06 -19.79 -12.32
C ALA A 413 -12.90 -20.99 -13.26
N SER A 414 -12.27 -22.09 -12.81
CA SER A 414 -12.13 -23.32 -13.59
C SER A 414 -13.49 -23.86 -14.03
N ILE A 415 -14.44 -23.99 -13.10
CA ILE A 415 -15.79 -24.49 -13.40
C ILE A 415 -16.57 -23.51 -14.27
N VAL A 416 -16.63 -22.23 -13.90
CA VAL A 416 -17.41 -21.21 -14.63
C VAL A 416 -16.90 -21.01 -16.05
N ASN A 417 -15.60 -21.07 -16.29
CA ASN A 417 -15.02 -20.86 -17.62
C ASN A 417 -15.23 -22.05 -18.57
N ASN A 418 -15.29 -23.28 -18.05
CA ASN A 418 -15.45 -24.51 -18.84
C ASN A 418 -16.92 -24.95 -19.01
N ASP A 419 -17.85 -24.41 -18.23
CA ASP A 419 -19.27 -24.77 -18.31
C ASP A 419 -19.96 -24.25 -19.59
N VAL A 420 -20.33 -25.17 -20.48
CA VAL A 420 -20.94 -24.86 -21.78
C VAL A 420 -22.31 -24.17 -21.68
N ILE A 421 -23.03 -24.30 -20.56
CA ILE A 421 -24.33 -23.62 -20.34
C ILE A 421 -24.13 -22.14 -19.99
N ILE A 422 -22.99 -21.82 -19.38
CA ILE A 422 -22.54 -20.46 -19.10
C ILE A 422 -21.99 -19.80 -20.37
N GLY A 423 -21.12 -20.50 -21.10
CA GLY A 423 -20.57 -20.06 -22.38
C GLY A 423 -19.87 -18.69 -22.27
N SER A 424 -20.42 -17.66 -22.90
CA SER A 424 -19.92 -16.27 -22.89
C SER A 424 -20.70 -15.32 -21.96
N LYS A 425 -21.68 -15.83 -21.19
CA LYS A 425 -22.51 -15.03 -20.26
C LYS A 425 -21.72 -14.59 -19.02
N LEU A 426 -20.84 -15.46 -18.53
CA LEU A 426 -19.97 -15.18 -17.38
C LEU A 426 -18.58 -15.80 -17.67
N LYS A 427 -17.52 -15.03 -17.43
CA LYS A 427 -16.14 -15.51 -17.36
C LYS A 427 -15.47 -14.94 -16.11
N VAL A 428 -14.53 -15.69 -15.54
CA VAL A 428 -13.82 -15.33 -14.31
C VAL A 428 -12.32 -15.48 -14.54
N ILE A 429 -11.55 -14.43 -14.29
CA ILE A 429 -10.11 -14.39 -14.56
C ILE A 429 -9.37 -14.03 -13.28
N PHE A 430 -8.33 -14.78 -12.92
CA PHE A 430 -7.38 -14.38 -11.89
C PHE A 430 -6.08 -13.92 -12.54
N LEU A 431 -5.72 -12.65 -12.34
CA LEU A 431 -4.50 -12.05 -12.87
C LEU A 431 -3.31 -12.34 -11.96
N GLU A 432 -2.65 -13.46 -12.25
CA GLU A 432 -1.36 -13.83 -11.67
C GLU A 432 -0.32 -12.70 -11.84
N ASN A 433 0.38 -12.43 -10.75
CA ASN A 433 1.45 -11.44 -10.62
C ASN A 433 0.99 -10.00 -10.87
N TYR A 434 -0.17 -9.63 -10.31
CA TYR A 434 -0.65 -8.25 -10.34
C TYR A 434 0.41 -7.29 -9.79
N LYS A 435 0.81 -6.35 -10.66
CA LYS A 435 1.82 -5.30 -10.44
C LYS A 435 1.48 -4.09 -11.32
N VAL A 436 2.26 -3.01 -11.22
CA VAL A 436 1.99 -1.71 -11.90
C VAL A 436 1.64 -1.90 -13.39
N SER A 437 2.45 -2.63 -14.15
CA SER A 437 2.22 -2.88 -15.59
C SER A 437 0.96 -3.66 -15.94
N ILE A 438 0.40 -4.42 -14.99
CA ILE A 438 -0.91 -5.08 -15.14
C ILE A 438 -2.04 -4.10 -14.78
N GLY A 439 -1.82 -3.23 -13.80
CA GLY A 439 -2.72 -2.11 -13.49
C GLY A 439 -2.86 -1.13 -14.65
N GLU A 440 -1.75 -0.74 -15.28
CA GLU A 440 -1.70 0.12 -16.48
C GLU A 440 -2.53 -0.43 -17.65
N LEU A 441 -2.57 -1.76 -17.81
CA LEU A 441 -3.36 -2.43 -18.84
C LEU A 441 -4.84 -2.58 -18.46
N ILE A 442 -5.14 -2.88 -17.20
CA ILE A 442 -6.48 -3.27 -16.74
C ILE A 442 -7.34 -2.06 -16.32
N ILE A 443 -6.75 -1.05 -15.68
CA ILE A 443 -7.50 0.12 -15.18
C ILE A 443 -8.21 0.89 -16.32
N PRO A 444 -7.57 1.16 -17.47
CA PRO A 444 -8.25 1.82 -18.60
C PRO A 444 -9.37 1.00 -19.24
N ALA A 445 -9.35 -0.32 -19.07
CA ALA A 445 -10.29 -1.27 -19.67
C ALA A 445 -11.50 -1.63 -18.78
N ALA A 446 -11.43 -1.41 -17.47
CA ALA A 446 -12.53 -1.74 -16.57
C ALA A 446 -13.80 -0.94 -16.87
N ASP A 447 -14.96 -1.59 -16.80
CA ASP A 447 -16.26 -0.91 -16.79
C ASP A 447 -16.72 -0.66 -15.35
N LEU A 448 -16.60 -1.67 -14.48
CA LEU A 448 -16.96 -1.63 -13.06
C LEU A 448 -15.72 -1.83 -12.18
N SER A 449 -15.67 -1.10 -11.06
CA SER A 449 -14.58 -1.11 -10.09
C SER A 449 -15.06 -1.53 -8.70
N GLU A 450 -14.50 -2.62 -8.18
CA GLU A 450 -14.91 -3.24 -6.92
C GLU A 450 -14.18 -2.63 -5.70
N GLN A 451 -14.84 -1.72 -5.01
CA GLN A 451 -14.32 -0.95 -3.86
C GLN A 451 -15.04 -1.33 -2.55
N ILE A 452 -15.18 -2.64 -2.34
CA ILE A 452 -16.14 -3.27 -1.42
C ILE A 452 -15.57 -3.61 -0.02
N SER A 453 -14.69 -2.79 0.55
CA SER A 453 -14.16 -3.03 1.90
C SER A 453 -15.25 -2.98 2.99
N THR A 454 -14.99 -3.57 4.14
CA THR A 454 -15.87 -3.42 5.32
C THR A 454 -15.76 -1.99 5.83
N ALA A 455 -16.88 -1.26 6.02
CA ALA A 455 -16.78 0.16 6.38
C ALA A 455 -16.01 0.38 7.71
N GLY A 456 -15.10 1.35 7.70
CA GLY A 456 -14.16 1.62 8.77
C GLY A 456 -12.86 0.80 8.68
N THR A 457 -12.51 0.20 7.53
CA THR A 457 -11.28 -0.62 7.40
C THR A 457 -10.32 -0.18 6.29
N GLU A 458 -10.80 0.39 5.19
CA GLU A 458 -9.93 1.01 4.18
C GLU A 458 -9.71 2.49 4.54
N ALA A 459 -8.52 2.87 4.99
CA ALA A 459 -8.24 4.25 5.41
C ALA A 459 -8.42 5.29 4.28
N SER A 460 -8.33 4.87 3.02
CA SER A 460 -8.62 5.70 1.83
C SER A 460 -8.91 4.81 0.62
N GLY A 461 -7.95 3.94 0.29
CA GLY A 461 -7.81 3.40 -1.07
C GLY A 461 -7.31 4.48 -2.03
N THR A 462 -6.56 4.05 -3.06
CA THR A 462 -6.10 4.92 -4.18
C THR A 462 -6.26 4.24 -5.54
N ALA A 463 -6.88 3.06 -5.58
CA ALA A 463 -7.23 2.36 -6.82
C ALA A 463 -8.56 2.87 -7.40
N ASN A 464 -9.53 3.11 -6.52
CA ASN A 464 -10.80 3.81 -6.78
C ASN A 464 -10.60 5.07 -7.64
N PHE A 465 -9.69 5.96 -7.24
CA PHE A 465 -9.34 7.19 -7.99
C PHE A 465 -8.91 6.89 -9.44
N LYS A 466 -8.04 5.89 -9.63
CA LYS A 466 -7.49 5.52 -10.94
C LYS A 466 -8.56 4.94 -11.86
N PHE A 467 -9.48 4.16 -11.30
CA PHE A 467 -10.63 3.61 -12.02
C PHE A 467 -11.63 4.68 -12.43
N MET A 468 -12.00 5.56 -11.49
CA MET A 468 -12.89 6.71 -11.70
C MET A 468 -12.37 7.64 -12.81
N LEU A 469 -11.08 8.02 -12.74
CA LEU A 469 -10.41 8.86 -13.75
C LEU A 469 -10.35 8.20 -15.14
N ASN A 470 -10.41 6.87 -15.20
CA ASN A 470 -10.48 6.10 -16.45
C ASN A 470 -11.93 5.74 -16.86
N GLY A 471 -12.94 6.34 -16.23
CA GLY A 471 -14.35 6.12 -16.59
C GLY A 471 -14.88 4.72 -16.30
N ALA A 472 -14.32 4.03 -15.29
CA ALA A 472 -14.96 2.88 -14.68
C ALA A 472 -15.87 3.36 -13.54
N LEU A 473 -17.09 2.82 -13.45
CA LEU A 473 -18.02 3.13 -12.36
C LEU A 473 -17.65 2.35 -11.11
N THR A 474 -17.78 2.96 -9.94
CA THR A 474 -17.47 2.29 -8.66
C THR A 474 -18.71 1.60 -8.10
N ILE A 475 -18.55 0.35 -7.65
CA ILE A 475 -19.43 -0.28 -6.66
C ILE A 475 -18.65 -0.41 -5.35
N GLY A 476 -19.25 0.03 -4.23
CA GLY A 476 -18.53 0.14 -2.98
C GLY A 476 -19.39 0.42 -1.76
N THR A 477 -18.76 0.31 -0.60
CA THR A 477 -19.28 0.78 0.68
C THR A 477 -18.93 2.25 0.89
N LEU A 478 -19.62 2.91 1.84
CA LEU A 478 -19.20 4.19 2.41
C LEU A 478 -17.99 3.97 3.34
N ASP A 479 -16.82 3.75 2.73
CA ASP A 479 -15.55 3.48 3.40
C ASP A 479 -14.41 4.26 2.73
N GLY A 480 -13.40 4.66 3.52
CA GLY A 480 -12.25 5.43 3.04
C GLY A 480 -12.64 6.61 2.15
N ALA A 481 -12.04 6.68 0.96
CA ALA A 481 -12.30 7.73 -0.02
C ALA A 481 -13.45 7.41 -0.99
N ASN A 482 -14.19 6.31 -0.81
CA ASN A 482 -15.43 6.07 -1.56
C ASN A 482 -16.51 7.11 -1.21
N ILE A 483 -16.49 7.61 0.04
CA ILE A 483 -17.35 8.69 0.52
C ILE A 483 -17.08 9.95 -0.32
N GLU A 484 -15.81 10.34 -0.42
CA GLU A 484 -15.39 11.49 -1.23
C GLU A 484 -15.71 11.31 -2.73
N LEU A 485 -15.69 10.08 -3.23
CA LEU A 485 -16.12 9.76 -4.60
C LEU A 485 -17.61 10.01 -4.83
N ALA A 486 -18.46 9.62 -3.87
CA ALA A 486 -19.90 9.87 -3.94
C ALA A 486 -20.21 11.37 -3.86
N GLU A 487 -19.53 12.11 -2.98
CA GLU A 487 -19.63 13.58 -2.87
C GLU A 487 -19.36 14.29 -4.20
N GLU A 488 -18.24 13.98 -4.88
CA GLU A 488 -17.86 14.70 -6.12
C GLU A 488 -18.69 14.29 -7.34
N THR A 489 -19.14 13.03 -7.39
CA THR A 489 -19.88 12.49 -8.55
C THR A 489 -21.39 12.71 -8.48
N GLY A 490 -21.96 12.85 -7.28
CA GLY A 490 -23.38 12.67 -7.04
C GLY A 490 -23.71 11.18 -6.88
N GLU A 491 -24.50 10.85 -5.85
CA GLU A 491 -24.85 9.47 -5.49
C GLU A 491 -25.52 8.70 -6.64
N GLU A 492 -26.16 9.38 -7.59
CA GLU A 492 -26.80 8.76 -8.75
C GLU A 492 -25.80 8.24 -9.81
N ASN A 493 -24.51 8.58 -9.69
CA ASN A 493 -23.42 8.22 -10.59
C ASN A 493 -22.45 7.16 -10.01
N ILE A 494 -22.73 6.64 -8.82
CA ILE A 494 -21.94 5.63 -8.10
C ILE A 494 -22.87 4.53 -7.54
N PHE A 495 -22.37 3.32 -7.34
CA PHE A 495 -23.16 2.19 -6.83
C PHE A 495 -22.81 1.88 -5.36
N ILE A 496 -23.35 2.69 -4.45
CA ILE A 496 -23.16 2.50 -2.99
C ILE A 496 -24.08 1.37 -2.47
N PHE A 497 -23.57 0.55 -1.54
CA PHE A 497 -24.33 -0.48 -0.83
C PHE A 497 -23.73 -0.81 0.54
N GLY A 498 -24.43 -1.66 1.30
CA GLY A 498 -23.93 -2.24 2.54
C GLY A 498 -24.03 -1.28 3.73
N LYS A 499 -23.52 -1.72 4.88
CA LYS A 499 -23.65 -0.98 6.14
C LYS A 499 -22.62 0.12 6.29
N THR A 500 -23.07 1.21 6.89
CA THR A 500 -22.24 2.29 7.41
C THR A 500 -21.35 1.83 8.57
N VAL A 501 -20.37 2.66 8.93
CA VAL A 501 -19.50 2.45 10.09
C VAL A 501 -20.32 2.30 11.38
N ASP A 502 -21.35 3.14 11.56
CA ASP A 502 -22.17 3.16 12.76
C ASP A 502 -23.08 1.93 12.87
N GLU A 503 -23.67 1.46 11.77
CA GLU A 503 -24.42 0.20 11.73
C GLU A 503 -23.52 -1.01 12.02
N ILE A 504 -22.30 -1.02 11.47
CA ILE A 504 -21.29 -2.05 11.74
C ILE A 504 -20.92 -2.07 13.23
N ASN A 505 -20.73 -0.90 13.84
CA ASN A 505 -20.42 -0.77 15.26
C ASN A 505 -21.60 -1.18 16.15
N ALA A 506 -22.83 -0.79 15.79
CA ALA A 506 -24.06 -1.19 16.47
C ALA A 506 -24.22 -2.72 16.45
N ILE A 507 -24.12 -3.36 15.27
CA ILE A 507 -24.24 -4.81 15.12
C ILE A 507 -23.15 -5.55 15.90
N LYS A 508 -21.90 -5.06 15.89
CA LYS A 508 -20.82 -5.60 16.72
C LYS A 508 -21.13 -5.50 18.22
N SER A 509 -21.63 -4.35 18.68
CA SER A 509 -21.97 -4.13 20.09
C SER A 509 -23.13 -5.02 20.58
N THR A 510 -24.06 -5.39 19.68
CA THR A 510 -25.13 -6.36 19.98
C THR A 510 -24.70 -7.83 19.92
N GLY A 511 -23.45 -8.12 19.56
CA GLY A 511 -22.93 -9.49 19.39
C GLY A 511 -23.23 -10.08 18.00
N TYR A 512 -22.45 -9.70 16.99
CA TYR A 512 -22.61 -10.17 15.62
C TYR A 512 -22.53 -11.71 15.49
N ARG A 513 -23.53 -12.29 14.82
CA ARG A 513 -23.56 -13.70 14.40
C ARG A 513 -23.87 -13.79 12.90
N SER A 514 -22.93 -14.29 12.10
CA SER A 514 -23.15 -14.48 10.66
C SER A 514 -24.25 -15.49 10.34
N GLU A 515 -24.48 -16.48 11.21
CA GLU A 515 -25.60 -17.44 11.13
C GLU A 515 -26.97 -16.75 10.98
N ASP A 516 -27.19 -15.63 11.67
CA ASP A 516 -28.48 -14.92 11.67
C ASP A 516 -28.74 -14.17 10.36
N PHE A 517 -27.73 -14.04 9.48
CA PHE A 517 -27.84 -13.55 8.11
C PHE A 517 -27.91 -14.71 7.11
N ILE A 518 -27.08 -15.75 7.30
CA ILE A 518 -27.09 -16.98 6.49
C ILE A 518 -28.46 -17.67 6.52
N ASN A 519 -29.12 -17.73 7.69
CA ASN A 519 -30.45 -18.32 7.81
C ASN A 519 -31.57 -17.46 7.18
N LYS A 520 -31.34 -16.16 6.93
CA LYS A 520 -32.29 -15.26 6.25
C LYS A 520 -32.09 -15.23 4.73
N SER A 521 -30.91 -15.61 4.22
CA SER A 521 -30.59 -15.62 2.79
C SER A 521 -30.38 -17.04 2.24
N PRO A 522 -31.39 -17.65 1.60
CA PRO A 522 -31.26 -18.96 0.97
C PRO A 522 -30.13 -19.05 -0.06
N ASN A 523 -29.83 -17.94 -0.75
CA ASN A 523 -28.73 -17.87 -1.71
C ASN A 523 -27.36 -17.96 -1.00
N LEU A 524 -27.14 -17.19 0.07
CA LEU A 524 -25.90 -17.22 0.85
C LEU A 524 -25.67 -18.60 1.46
N LYS A 525 -26.73 -19.21 2.03
CA LYS A 525 -26.68 -20.57 2.56
C LYS A 525 -26.28 -21.58 1.49
N TYR A 526 -26.93 -21.55 0.32
CA TYR A 526 -26.60 -22.47 -0.78
C TYR A 526 -25.15 -22.31 -1.27
N ILE A 527 -24.63 -21.08 -1.36
CA ILE A 527 -23.22 -20.83 -1.72
C ILE A 527 -22.26 -21.44 -0.69
N LEU A 528 -22.51 -21.21 0.61
CA LEU A 528 -21.68 -21.75 1.68
C LEU A 528 -21.74 -23.28 1.74
N ASP A 529 -22.90 -23.88 1.47
CA ASP A 529 -23.08 -25.33 1.44
C ASP A 529 -22.48 -25.97 0.16
N GLN A 530 -22.42 -25.25 -0.98
CA GLN A 530 -21.63 -25.66 -2.15
C GLN A 530 -20.12 -25.64 -1.86
N ILE A 531 -19.62 -24.63 -1.14
CA ILE A 531 -18.19 -24.51 -0.80
C ILE A 531 -17.80 -25.56 0.25
N GLU A 532 -18.58 -25.75 1.31
CA GLU A 532 -18.33 -26.78 2.32
C GLU A 532 -18.53 -28.20 1.78
N GLY A 533 -19.47 -28.40 0.86
CA GLY A 533 -19.71 -29.66 0.16
C GLY A 533 -18.68 -29.99 -0.93
N GLY A 534 -17.67 -29.14 -1.14
CA GLY A 534 -16.57 -29.41 -2.08
C GLY A 534 -16.93 -29.28 -3.56
N PHE A 535 -18.07 -28.66 -3.92
CA PHE A 535 -18.54 -28.53 -5.31
C PHE A 535 -17.51 -27.85 -6.23
N PHE A 536 -16.66 -26.97 -5.68
CA PHE A 536 -15.60 -26.28 -6.42
C PHE A 536 -14.22 -26.98 -6.38
N THR A 537 -14.08 -28.09 -5.65
CA THR A 537 -12.81 -28.81 -5.44
C THR A 537 -12.99 -30.33 -5.51
N LEU A 538 -13.91 -30.82 -6.35
CA LEU A 538 -14.29 -32.24 -6.42
C LEU A 538 -13.09 -33.17 -6.64
N ASP A 539 -12.18 -32.80 -7.55
CA ASP A 539 -10.98 -33.59 -7.90
C ASP A 539 -9.85 -33.52 -6.85
N GLU A 540 -9.95 -32.59 -5.89
CA GLU A 540 -8.97 -32.35 -4.81
C GLU A 540 -9.50 -32.76 -3.41
N GLY A 541 -10.79 -33.09 -3.33
CA GLY A 541 -11.48 -33.48 -2.10
C GLY A 541 -12.26 -32.34 -1.42
N VAL A 542 -13.25 -32.76 -0.64
CA VAL A 542 -14.25 -31.89 0.01
C VAL A 542 -13.64 -30.96 1.08
N HIS A 543 -12.48 -31.31 1.64
CA HIS A 543 -11.92 -30.61 2.80
C HIS A 543 -11.17 -29.32 2.48
N VAL A 544 -10.74 -29.12 1.22
CA VAL A 544 -9.83 -28.03 0.82
C VAL A 544 -10.34 -26.64 1.21
N LEU A 545 -11.62 -26.35 0.96
CA LEU A 545 -12.24 -25.06 1.27
C LEU A 545 -13.12 -25.07 2.54
N LYS A 546 -13.23 -26.21 3.24
CA LYS A 546 -14.10 -26.34 4.43
C LYS A 546 -13.71 -25.38 5.56
N ASN A 547 -12.42 -25.12 5.76
CA ASN A 547 -11.96 -24.17 6.78
C ASN A 547 -12.35 -22.73 6.44
N LEU A 548 -12.38 -22.36 5.15
CA LEU A 548 -12.85 -21.05 4.71
C LEU A 548 -14.36 -20.90 4.92
N ALA A 549 -15.16 -21.90 4.53
CA ALA A 549 -16.61 -21.90 4.79
C ALA A 549 -16.93 -21.85 6.29
N SER A 550 -16.21 -22.61 7.12
CA SER A 550 -16.38 -22.64 8.57
C SER A 550 -16.02 -21.30 9.22
N ASN A 551 -14.95 -20.64 8.79
CA ASN A 551 -14.58 -19.30 9.25
C ASN A 551 -15.72 -18.30 8.97
N ILE A 552 -16.34 -18.36 7.79
CA ILE A 552 -17.45 -17.47 7.42
C ILE A 552 -18.74 -17.79 8.21
N LYS A 553 -19.02 -19.08 8.47
CA LYS A 553 -20.18 -19.52 9.25
C LYS A 553 -20.10 -19.11 10.73
N TYR A 554 -18.91 -18.99 11.32
CA TYR A 554 -18.75 -18.81 12.79
C TYR A 554 -17.86 -17.65 13.26
N ASN A 555 -17.07 -17.01 12.38
CA ASN A 555 -16.04 -16.01 12.73
C ASN A 555 -15.84 -14.95 11.63
N ASP A 556 -16.92 -14.51 10.99
CA ASP A 556 -16.91 -13.51 9.91
C ASP A 556 -16.57 -12.08 10.42
N ARG A 557 -15.31 -11.88 10.82
CA ARG A 557 -14.74 -10.62 11.37
C ARG A 557 -15.01 -9.39 10.50
N PHE A 558 -15.21 -9.60 9.20
CA PHE A 558 -15.35 -8.55 8.18
C PHE A 558 -16.77 -8.44 7.60
N MET A 559 -17.74 -9.14 8.20
CA MET A 559 -19.17 -8.97 7.97
C MET A 559 -19.57 -9.18 6.49
N VAL A 560 -18.93 -10.16 5.84
CA VAL A 560 -19.24 -10.62 4.48
C VAL A 560 -20.69 -11.11 4.40
N CYS A 561 -21.17 -11.85 5.42
CA CYS A 561 -22.53 -12.35 5.46
C CYS A 561 -23.55 -11.22 5.70
N ALA A 562 -23.18 -10.15 6.41
CA ALA A 562 -24.08 -9.04 6.70
C ALA A 562 -24.43 -8.20 5.47
N ASP A 563 -23.45 -7.92 4.60
CA ASP A 563 -23.63 -7.09 3.40
C ASP A 563 -23.98 -7.88 2.13
N TYR A 564 -23.99 -9.22 2.19
CA TYR A 564 -24.17 -10.07 1.02
C TYR A 564 -25.44 -9.74 0.21
N ASP A 565 -26.62 -9.72 0.83
CA ASP A 565 -27.86 -9.47 0.07
C ASP A 565 -27.92 -8.03 -0.45
N ASP A 566 -27.29 -7.07 0.22
CA ASP A 566 -27.25 -5.66 -0.19
C ASP A 566 -26.36 -5.49 -1.42
N TYR A 567 -25.20 -6.14 -1.41
CA TYR A 567 -24.30 -6.23 -2.54
C TYR A 567 -24.94 -6.90 -3.76
N ILE A 568 -25.65 -8.03 -3.59
CA ILE A 568 -26.34 -8.71 -4.69
C ILE A 568 -27.44 -7.82 -5.30
N ARG A 569 -28.24 -7.12 -4.48
CA ARG A 569 -29.25 -6.17 -4.99
C ARG A 569 -28.59 -5.01 -5.76
N CYS A 570 -27.46 -4.50 -5.27
CA CYS A 570 -26.71 -3.46 -5.96
C CYS A 570 -26.12 -3.95 -7.30
N GLN A 571 -25.56 -5.17 -7.36
CA GLN A 571 -25.06 -5.78 -8.60
C GLN A 571 -26.16 -6.04 -9.65
N ASP A 572 -27.40 -6.28 -9.24
CA ASP A 572 -28.56 -6.33 -10.14
C ASP A 572 -28.88 -4.93 -10.73
N ILE A 573 -28.76 -3.85 -9.94
CA ILE A 573 -28.92 -2.46 -10.40
C ILE A 573 -27.77 -2.04 -11.35
N VAL A 574 -26.53 -2.45 -11.06
CA VAL A 574 -25.37 -2.28 -11.96
C VAL A 574 -25.67 -2.92 -13.32
N SER A 575 -26.12 -4.18 -13.32
CA SER A 575 -26.36 -4.94 -14.54
C SER A 575 -27.46 -4.29 -15.40
N ALA A 576 -28.58 -3.89 -14.78
CA ALA A 576 -29.64 -3.13 -15.46
C ALA A 576 -29.17 -1.76 -15.99
N THR A 577 -28.25 -1.11 -15.29
CA THR A 577 -27.67 0.18 -15.72
C THR A 577 -26.66 0.00 -16.86
N PHE A 578 -25.87 -1.08 -16.89
CA PHE A 578 -24.94 -1.39 -17.99
C PHE A 578 -25.65 -1.78 -19.28
N ASP A 579 -26.84 -2.39 -19.21
CA ASP A 579 -27.68 -2.61 -20.38
C ASP A 579 -28.15 -1.28 -21.02
N ASN A 580 -28.34 -0.22 -20.22
CA ASN A 580 -28.61 1.14 -20.73
C ASN A 580 -27.31 1.89 -21.07
N LYS A 581 -26.78 1.65 -22.27
CA LYS A 581 -25.52 2.23 -22.76
C LYS A 581 -25.45 3.76 -22.69
N ARG A 582 -26.57 4.47 -22.92
CA ARG A 582 -26.59 5.95 -22.84
C ARG A 582 -26.46 6.44 -21.40
N LYS A 583 -27.16 5.81 -20.44
CA LYS A 583 -27.00 6.11 -19.01
C LYS A 583 -25.58 5.78 -18.53
N TRP A 584 -25.06 4.60 -18.90
CA TRP A 584 -23.71 4.19 -18.51
C TRP A 584 -22.64 5.17 -19.00
N ALA A 585 -22.70 5.59 -20.27
CA ALA A 585 -21.76 6.56 -20.83
C ALA A 585 -21.83 7.92 -20.12
N LYS A 586 -23.04 8.41 -19.79
CA LYS A 586 -23.21 9.63 -18.98
C LYS A 586 -22.55 9.52 -17.61
N MET A 587 -22.85 8.46 -16.85
CA MET A 587 -22.26 8.23 -15.53
C MET A 587 -20.73 8.14 -15.61
N ALA A 588 -20.19 7.47 -16.63
CA ALA A 588 -18.75 7.31 -16.82
C ALA A 588 -18.06 8.65 -17.11
N LEU A 589 -18.67 9.51 -17.93
CA LEU A 589 -18.19 10.88 -18.13
C LEU A 589 -18.31 11.73 -16.86
N LEU A 590 -19.41 11.64 -16.11
CA LEU A 590 -19.56 12.37 -14.85
C LEU A 590 -18.53 11.91 -13.80
N ASN A 591 -18.15 10.62 -13.79
CA ASN A 591 -17.03 10.12 -12.99
C ASN A 591 -15.70 10.75 -13.44
N ILE A 592 -15.34 10.69 -14.74
CA ILE A 592 -14.10 11.32 -15.26
C ILE A 592 -14.07 12.82 -14.93
N ALA A 593 -15.17 13.54 -15.19
CA ALA A 593 -15.28 14.99 -14.99
C ALA A 593 -15.22 15.40 -13.51
N SER A 594 -15.46 14.47 -12.58
CA SER A 594 -15.42 14.69 -11.13
C SER A 594 -14.26 13.98 -10.43
N ALA A 595 -13.43 13.21 -11.17
CA ALA A 595 -12.22 12.56 -10.66
C ALA A 595 -11.11 13.55 -10.27
N GLY A 596 -11.44 14.83 -10.23
CA GLY A 596 -10.53 15.93 -10.11
C GLY A 596 -9.79 15.96 -8.78
N LYS A 597 -10.55 15.96 -7.67
CA LYS A 597 -10.10 16.05 -6.26
C LYS A 597 -8.98 15.06 -5.87
N PHE A 598 -8.72 14.05 -6.70
CA PHE A 598 -7.93 12.86 -6.40
C PHE A 598 -6.64 12.78 -7.24
N SER A 599 -5.64 13.58 -6.91
CA SER A 599 -4.31 13.46 -7.52
C SER A 599 -3.18 14.01 -6.65
N THR A 600 -2.00 13.42 -6.70
CA THR A 600 -0.87 13.72 -5.81
C THR A 600 -0.35 15.17 -5.78
N ASP A 601 -0.72 16.07 -6.70
CA ASP A 601 -0.03 17.36 -6.84
C ASP A 601 -0.64 18.58 -6.06
N ARG A 602 -1.89 18.59 -5.52
CA ARG A 602 -2.11 19.40 -4.27
C ARG A 602 -1.35 18.73 -3.16
N SER A 603 -1.28 17.38 -3.05
CA SER A 603 -0.65 16.75 -1.88
C SER A 603 0.74 17.31 -1.70
N ILE A 604 1.54 17.24 -2.76
CA ILE A 604 2.89 17.79 -2.75
C ILE A 604 2.91 19.32 -2.57
N ALA A 605 1.97 20.08 -3.11
CA ALA A 605 1.91 21.54 -2.91
C ALA A 605 1.46 21.95 -1.49
N GLU A 606 0.56 21.20 -0.86
CA GLU A 606 0.07 21.38 0.50
C GLU A 606 1.10 20.88 1.51
N TYR A 607 1.76 19.73 1.28
CA TYR A 607 2.93 19.35 2.06
C TYR A 607 4.01 20.44 1.93
N ALA A 608 4.31 20.93 0.73
CA ALA A 608 5.29 22.01 0.52
C ALA A 608 4.93 23.31 1.28
N GLN A 609 3.67 23.74 1.24
CA GLN A 609 3.23 25.02 1.84
C GLN A 609 2.89 24.92 3.33
N LYS A 610 2.16 23.88 3.75
CA LYS A 610 1.61 23.73 5.11
C LYS A 610 2.56 23.00 6.07
N ILE A 611 3.52 22.21 5.56
CA ILE A 611 4.32 21.28 6.38
C ILE A 611 5.83 21.44 6.15
N TRP A 612 6.33 21.55 4.91
CA TRP A 612 7.76 21.62 4.59
C TRP A 612 8.32 23.05 4.46
N GLY A 613 7.49 24.09 4.56
CA GLY A 613 7.92 25.50 4.55
C GLY A 613 8.58 25.98 3.24
N ILE A 614 8.29 25.34 2.11
CA ILE A 614 8.92 25.66 0.82
C ILE A 614 8.19 26.84 0.16
N GLU A 615 8.61 28.06 0.51
CA GLU A 615 8.06 29.29 -0.05
C GLU A 615 8.48 29.53 -1.51
N GLY A 616 7.55 30.11 -2.28
CA GLY A 616 7.76 30.55 -3.65
C GLY A 616 6.53 30.31 -4.51
N SER A 617 6.41 31.06 -5.61
CA SER A 617 5.42 30.71 -6.63
C SER A 617 5.85 29.40 -7.28
N ILE A 618 5.19 28.29 -6.95
CA ILE A 618 5.26 27.03 -7.72
C ILE A 618 4.66 27.37 -9.09
N LYS A 619 5.50 27.87 -10.00
CA LYS A 619 5.11 28.20 -11.36
C LYS A 619 4.94 26.90 -12.10
N LEU A 620 3.69 26.47 -12.17
CA LEU A 620 3.24 25.40 -13.05
C LEU A 620 3.73 25.80 -14.44
N SER A 621 4.62 25.00 -15.02
CA SER A 621 5.32 25.37 -16.25
C SER A 621 4.28 25.59 -17.35
N ALA A 622 4.06 26.86 -17.70
CA ALA A 622 3.25 27.21 -18.86
C ALA A 622 3.83 26.45 -20.05
N ILE A 623 2.97 25.73 -20.77
CA ILE A 623 3.36 24.91 -21.92
C ILE A 623 4.12 25.83 -22.87
N SER A 624 5.40 25.57 -23.10
CA SER A 624 6.12 26.31 -24.13
C SER A 624 5.55 25.90 -25.47
N GLU A 625 4.96 26.84 -26.21
CA GLU A 625 4.46 26.65 -27.58
C GLU A 625 5.60 26.47 -28.60
N ASN A 626 6.53 25.58 -28.29
CA ASN A 626 7.69 25.25 -29.12
C ASN A 626 7.37 23.99 -29.94
N LYS A 627 7.09 24.24 -31.22
CA LYS A 627 6.88 23.25 -32.28
C LYS A 627 8.03 22.26 -32.34
N TYR A 628 7.69 20.97 -32.44
CA TYR A 628 8.41 19.95 -33.20
C TYR A 628 7.37 19.04 -33.87
#